data_AF-A0A9Y2L2Q6-F1
#
_entry.id   AF-A0A9Y2L2Q6-F1
#
_cell.length_a   1.000
_cell.length_b   1.000
_cell.length_c   1.000
_cell.angle_alpha   90.00
_cell.angle_beta   90.00
_cell.angle_gamma   90.00
#
_symmetry.space_group_name_H-M   'P 1'
#
loop_
_entity.id
_entity.type
_entity.pdbx_description
1 polymer ?
#
loop_
_entity_poly.entity_id
_entity_poly.type
_entity_poly.pdbx_seq_one_letter_code
_entity_poly.pdbx_strand_id
1 'polypeptide(L)' 'MRMLTPRELFNDQRFPRDYVIEGVWHQTGENWTFGPFTKHQQVSCCGNSVCPGLARALAAANCAHLVAETHPEQKEA' A
#
# COMPACT_ATOMS: atom_id res chain seq x y z
N MET A 1 -20.92 19.32 10.87
CA MET A 1 -19.57 18.72 10.65
C MET A 1 -19.69 17.21 10.66
N ARG A 2 -18.90 16.48 9.86
CA ARG A 2 -18.82 15.00 9.90
C ARG A 2 -17.37 14.54 9.87
N MET A 3 -17.11 13.31 10.32
CA MET A 3 -15.80 12.68 10.15
C MET A 3 -15.60 12.20 8.70
N LEU A 4 -14.34 12.17 8.27
CA LEU A 4 -13.93 11.53 7.03
C LEU A 4 -14.06 10.02 7.15
N THR A 5 -14.44 9.37 6.06
CA THR A 5 -14.43 7.91 5.91
C THR A 5 -12.99 7.40 5.76
N PRO A 6 -12.71 6.12 6.07
CA PRO A 6 -11.38 5.54 5.83
C PRO A 6 -10.88 5.79 4.41
N ARG A 7 -11.73 5.57 3.39
CA ARG A 7 -11.35 5.79 1.99
C ARG A 7 -10.98 7.25 1.70
N GLU A 8 -11.68 8.23 2.29
CA GLU A 8 -11.34 9.64 2.14
C GLU A 8 -9.97 9.96 2.74
N LEU A 9 -9.62 9.37 3.90
CA LEU A 9 -8.31 9.56 4.53
C LEU A 9 -7.15 9.02 3.67
N PHE A 10 -7.30 7.81 3.11
CA PHE A 10 -6.28 7.23 2.22
C PHE A 10 -6.14 8.02 0.91
N ASN A 11 -7.25 8.50 0.35
CA ASN A 11 -7.23 9.30 -0.88
C ASN A 11 -6.52 10.65 -0.66
N ASP A 12 -6.71 11.28 0.50
CA ASP A 12 -6.05 12.55 0.83
C ASP A 12 -4.52 12.41 0.89
N GLN A 13 -4.04 11.26 1.38
CA GLN A 13 -2.62 10.89 1.34
C GLN A 13 -2.11 10.46 -0.04
N ARG A 14 -2.99 10.42 -1.06
CA ARG A 14 -2.71 9.99 -2.45
C ARG A 14 -2.40 8.50 -2.61
N PHE A 15 -3.00 7.66 -1.78
CA PHE A 15 -3.05 6.23 -2.11
C PHE A 15 -3.89 6.01 -3.37
N PRO A 16 -3.53 5.03 -4.22
CA PRO A 16 -4.35 4.64 -5.36
C PRO A 16 -5.77 4.25 -4.93
N ARG A 17 -6.75 4.51 -5.79
CA ARG A 17 -8.17 4.23 -5.46
C ARG A 17 -8.45 2.74 -5.28
N ASP A 18 -7.66 1.91 -5.95
CA ASP A 18 -7.65 0.45 -5.90
C ASP A 18 -6.82 -0.13 -4.74
N TYR A 19 -6.16 0.71 -3.93
CA TYR A 19 -5.45 0.25 -2.75
C TYR A 19 -6.43 -0.40 -1.76
N VAL A 20 -6.20 -1.66 -1.41
CA VAL A 20 -7.06 -2.44 -0.51
C VAL A 20 -6.81 -1.99 0.93
N ILE A 21 -7.86 -1.50 1.58
CA ILE A 21 -7.82 -1.06 2.99
C ILE A 21 -8.74 -1.91 3.86
N GLU A 22 -9.56 -2.75 3.25
CA GLU A 22 -10.67 -3.45 3.87
C GLU A 22 -10.21 -4.68 4.66
N GLY A 23 -8.95 -5.09 4.55
CA GLY A 23 -8.42 -6.29 5.19
C GLY A 23 -7.12 -6.76 4.57
N VAL A 24 -6.72 -7.97 4.93
CA VAL A 24 -5.49 -8.63 4.46
C VAL A 24 -5.78 -10.07 4.09
N TRP A 25 -5.04 -10.60 3.10
CA TRP A 25 -5.10 -12.00 2.73
C TRP A 25 -4.16 -12.82 3.61
N HIS A 26 -4.68 -13.91 4.17
CA HIS A 26 -3.92 -14.91 4.90
C HIS A 26 -3.84 -16.19 4.06
N GLN A 27 -2.66 -16.78 4.00
CA GLN A 27 -2.46 -18.09 3.39
C GLN A 27 -2.38 -19.15 4.49
N THR A 28 -3.08 -20.28 4.32
CA THR A 28 -3.01 -21.44 5.22
C THR A 28 -2.94 -22.70 4.38
N GLY A 29 -1.73 -23.26 4.24
CA GLY A 29 -1.46 -24.31 3.25
C GLY A 29 -1.66 -23.77 1.83
N GLU A 30 -2.47 -24.45 1.03
CA GLU A 30 -2.84 -24.03 -0.33
C GLU A 30 -4.01 -23.04 -0.36
N ASN A 31 -4.69 -22.83 0.77
CA ASN A 31 -5.91 -22.01 0.83
C ASN A 31 -5.61 -20.55 1.15
N TRP A 32 -6.40 -19.66 0.58
CA TRP A 32 -6.38 -18.22 0.84
C TRP A 32 -7.67 -17.76 1.51
N THR A 33 -7.55 -17.01 2.60
CA THR A 33 -8.70 -16.43 3.31
C THR A 33 -8.50 -14.93 3.51
N PHE A 34 -9.58 -14.16 3.38
CA PHE A 34 -9.53 -12.71 3.61
C PHE A 34 -9.88 -12.40 5.06
N GLY A 35 -8.97 -11.78 5.80
CA GLY A 35 -9.18 -11.25 7.15
C GLY A 35 -9.62 -9.78 7.09
N PRO A 36 -10.90 -9.46 7.32
CA PRO A 36 -11.40 -8.09 7.21
C PRO A 36 -10.92 -7.21 8.38
N PHE A 37 -10.65 -5.95 8.09
CA PHE A 37 -10.32 -4.94 9.09
C PHE A 37 -11.56 -4.16 9.53
N THR A 38 -11.67 -3.96 10.85
CA THR A 38 -12.65 -3.02 11.42
C THR A 38 -12.33 -1.59 10.97
N LYS A 39 -13.34 -0.72 10.94
CA LYS A 39 -13.14 0.70 10.56
C LYS A 39 -12.03 1.39 11.37
N HIS A 40 -11.94 1.09 12.67
CA HIS A 40 -10.90 1.65 13.53
C HIS A 40 -9.49 1.18 13.12
N GLN A 41 -9.31 -0.09 12.76
CA GLN A 41 -8.04 -0.58 12.24
C GLN A 41 -7.66 0.14 10.95
N GLN A 42 -8.60 0.34 10.01
CA GLN A 42 -8.33 1.05 8.76
C GLN A 42 -7.84 2.49 9.01
N VAL A 43 -8.53 3.21 9.92
CA VAL A 43 -8.15 4.58 10.31
C VAL A 43 -6.78 4.59 11.00
N SER A 44 -6.51 3.62 11.87
CA SER A 44 -5.19 3.49 12.53
C SER A 44 -4.07 3.22 11.53
N CYS A 45 -4.29 2.33 10.55
CA CYS A 45 -3.32 2.09 9.48
C CYS A 45 -3.04 3.37 8.67
N CYS A 46 -4.09 4.14 8.33
CA CYS A 46 -3.95 5.41 7.64
C CYS A 46 -3.22 6.47 8.49
N GLY A 47 -3.47 6.53 9.80
CA GLY A 47 -2.82 7.47 10.70
C GLY A 47 -1.33 7.19 10.91
N ASN A 48 -0.91 5.93 10.74
CA ASN A 48 0.47 5.49 10.89
C ASN A 48 1.20 5.32 9.54
N SER A 49 0.53 5.57 8.41
CA SER A 49 1.15 5.48 7.09
C SER A 49 1.95 6.72 6.72
N VAL A 50 2.71 6.62 5.62
CA VAL A 50 3.40 7.75 4.99
C VAL A 50 2.77 7.99 3.61
N CYS A 51 2.62 9.26 3.23
CA CYS A 51 2.13 9.64 1.90
C CYS A 51 3.01 9.01 0.80
N PRO A 52 2.46 8.21 -0.13
CA PRO A 52 3.25 7.49 -1.13
C PRO A 52 4.11 8.40 -2.01
N GLY A 53 3.63 9.61 -2.33
CA GLY A 53 4.40 10.58 -3.12
C GLY A 53 5.69 11.03 -2.42
N LEU A 54 5.63 11.25 -1.10
CA LEU A 54 6.79 11.61 -0.29
C LEU A 54 7.77 10.44 -0.17
N ALA A 55 7.25 9.25 0.15
CA ALA A 55 8.05 8.04 0.24
C ALA A 55 8.80 7.74 -1.09
N ARG A 56 8.13 7.92 -2.23
CA ARG A 56 8.74 7.78 -3.57
C ARG A 56 9.90 8.75 -3.79
N ALA A 57 9.73 10.02 -3.45
CA ALA A 57 10.77 11.03 -3.63
C ALA A 57 12.00 10.74 -2.76
N LEU A 58 11.78 10.35 -1.50
CA LEU A 58 12.86 9.98 -0.58
C LEU A 58 13.63 8.74 -1.07
N ALA A 59 12.92 7.70 -1.51
CA ALA A 59 13.56 6.50 -2.06
C ALA A 59 14.36 6.82 -3.34
N ALA A 60 13.80 7.61 -4.27
CA ALA A 60 14.50 7.99 -5.49
C ALA A 60 15.81 8.76 -5.22
N ALA A 61 15.83 9.62 -4.20
CA ALA A 61 17.00 10.39 -3.84
C ALA A 61 18.11 9.56 -3.17
N ASN A 62 17.75 8.51 -2.40
CA ASN A 62 18.70 7.81 -1.52
C ASN A 62 19.03 6.38 -1.96
N CYS A 63 18.18 5.75 -2.78
CA CYS A 63 18.24 4.31 -3.06
C CYS A 63 18.64 3.98 -4.51
N ALA A 64 19.34 4.88 -5.21
CA ALA A 64 19.79 4.63 -6.58
C ALA A 64 20.63 3.33 -6.73
N HIS A 65 21.37 2.97 -5.68
CA HIS A 65 22.17 1.75 -5.62
C HIS A 65 21.35 0.45 -5.50
N LEU A 66 20.05 0.53 -5.19
CA LEU A 66 19.15 -0.63 -5.11
C LEU A 66 18.36 -0.87 -6.40
N VAL A 67 18.49 0.02 -7.39
CA VAL A 67 17.82 -0.14 -8.67
C VAL A 67 18.41 -1.37 -9.34
N ALA A 68 17.59 -2.42 -9.52
CA ALA A 68 18.01 -3.61 -10.25
C ALA A 68 18.44 -3.20 -11.66
N GLU A 69 19.63 -3.60 -12.07
CA GLU A 69 20.07 -3.45 -13.45
C GLU A 69 19.08 -4.25 -14.31
N THR A 70 18.40 -3.58 -15.23
CA THR A 70 17.49 -4.26 -16.16
C THR A 70 18.32 -5.14 -17.07
N HIS A 71 18.41 -6.44 -16.76
CA HIS A 71 18.86 -7.45 -17.71
C HIS A 71 17.75 -7.65 -18.74
N PRO A 72 17.95 -7.28 -20.01
CA PRO A 72 16.90 -7.33 -21.04
C PRO A 72 16.45 -8.75 -21.44
N GLU A 73 16.93 -9.80 -20.76
CA GLU A 73 16.79 -11.20 -21.19
C GLU A 73 15.68 -11.98 -20.47
N GLN A 74 14.83 -11.32 -19.68
CA GLN A 74 13.74 -11.96 -18.91
C GLN A 74 12.34 -11.63 -19.44
N LYS A 75 12.23 -11.23 -20.72
CA LYS A 75 10.95 -10.96 -21.41
C LYS A 75 10.44 -12.14 -22.26
N GLU A 76 10.72 -13.38 -21.88
CA GLU A 76 10.03 -14.55 -22.46
C GLU A 76 10.22 -15.78 -21.56
N ALA A 77 9.19 -16.09 -20.77
CA ALA A 77 8.86 -17.42 -20.26
C ALA A 77 7.40 -17.42 -19.81
#